data_AF-A0A7C5DEK8-F1
#
_entry.id   AF-A0A7C5DEK8-F1
#
_cell.length_a   1.000
_cell.length_b   1.000
_cell.length_c   1.000
_cell.angle_alpha   90.00
_cell.angle_beta   90.00
_cell.angle_gamma   90.00
#
_symmetry.space_group_name_H-M   'P 1'
#
loop_
_entity.id
_entity.type
_entity.pdbx_description
1 polymer ?
#
loop_
_entity_poly.entity_id
_entity_poly.type
_entity_poly.pdbx_seq_one_letter_code
_entity_poly.pdbx_strand_id
1 'polypeptide(L)'
;MDTDILSIFAKADALPLLCRFFKCERLPITSGVFSELLIPIEYGYDFPHHILALADVLTMTAGEIEDYKVLRLRGKLSAADAEL
;
A
#
# COMPACT_ATOMS: atom_id res chain seq x y z
N MET A 1 1.67 1.86 -2.48
CA MET A 1 2.50 2.35 -1.37
C MET A 1 2.51 1.27 -0.32
N ASP A 2 3.64 1.06 0.34
CA ASP A 2 3.83 0.01 1.32
C ASP A 2 3.27 0.37 2.71
N THR A 3 2.80 -0.62 3.47
CA THR A 3 2.17 -0.45 4.77
C THR A 3 3.09 0.22 5.79
N ASP A 4 4.39 -0.10 5.80
CA ASP A 4 5.32 0.45 6.80
C ASP A 4 5.55 1.94 6.56
N ILE A 5 5.74 2.34 5.29
CA ILE A 5 5.88 3.75 4.92
C ILE A 5 4.62 4.52 5.32
N LEU A 6 3.44 4.00 4.96
CA LEU A 6 2.18 4.66 5.31
C LEU A 6 2.01 4.78 6.82
N SER A 7 2.34 3.72 7.56
CA SER A 7 2.27 3.68 9.03
C SER A 7 3.19 4.71 9.68
N ILE A 8 4.43 4.87 9.22
CA ILE A 8 5.39 5.86 9.73
C ILE A 8 4.83 7.28 9.53
N PHE A 9 4.37 7.59 8.33
CA PHE A 9 3.88 8.93 8.01
C PHE A 9 2.54 9.25 8.70
N ALA A 10 1.67 8.26 8.88
CA ALA A 10 0.42 8.44 9.63
C ALA A 10 0.68 8.71 11.11
N LYS A 11 1.59 7.96 11.74
CA LYS A 11 1.97 8.15 13.15
C LYS A 11 2.68 9.50 13.39
N ALA A 12 3.33 10.04 12.36
CA ALA A 12 4.00 11.34 12.41
C ALA A 12 3.12 12.52 11.94
N ASP A 13 1.82 12.30 11.67
CA ASP A 13 0.89 13.30 11.12
C ASP A 13 1.41 13.98 9.84
N ALA A 14 2.06 13.18 8.98
CA ALA A 14 2.79 13.64 7.80
C ALA A 14 2.26 13.07 6.48
N LEU A 15 1.12 12.35 6.47
CA LEU A 15 0.53 11.80 5.23
C LEU A 15 0.37 12.82 4.09
N PRO A 16 -0.05 14.09 4.32
CA PRO A 16 -0.13 15.09 3.25
C PRO A 16 1.21 15.38 2.57
N LEU A 17 2.34 15.09 3.21
CA LEU A 17 3.67 15.22 2.58
C LEU A 17 3.85 14.20 1.45
N LEU A 18 3.33 12.98 1.61
CA LEU A 18 3.39 11.94 0.57
C LEU A 18 2.59 12.36 -0.66
N CYS A 19 1.35 12.84 -0.47
CA CYS A 19 0.52 13.35 -1.56
C CYS A 19 1.22 14.47 -2.34
N ARG A 20 1.85 15.43 -1.62
CA ARG A 20 2.61 16.52 -2.25
C ARG A 20 3.86 16.02 -2.98
N PHE A 21 4.59 15.07 -2.41
CA PHE A 21 5.81 14.52 -3.00
C PHE A 21 5.52 13.78 -4.30
N PHE A 22 4.50 12.93 -4.31
CA PHE A 22 4.09 12.16 -5.49
C PHE A 22 3.16 12.92 -6.44
N LYS A 23 2.75 14.15 -6.07
CA LYS A 23 1.82 14.99 -6.83
C LYS A 23 0.50 14.26 -7.14
N CYS A 24 -0.04 13.57 -6.14
CA CYS A 24 -1.30 12.85 -6.23
C CYS A 24 -2.29 13.32 -5.15
N GLU A 25 -3.59 13.22 -5.44
CA GLU A 25 -4.64 13.54 -4.46
C GLU A 25 -4.85 12.38 -3.48
N ARG A 26 -4.73 11.14 -3.97
CA ARG A 26 -4.84 9.91 -3.19
C ARG A 26 -3.58 9.07 -3.35
N LEU A 27 -3.23 8.34 -2.30
CA LEU A 27 -2.06 7.47 -2.24
C LEU A 27 -2.44 6.08 -2.78
N PRO A 28 -1.87 5.63 -3.91
CA PRO A 28 -2.19 4.31 -4.45
C PRO A 28 -1.66 3.21 -3.53
N ILE A 29 -2.49 2.24 -3.17
CA ILE A 29 -2.14 1.04 -2.39
C ILE A 29 -2.67 -0.22 -3.08
N THR A 30 -2.09 -1.37 -2.74
CA THR A 30 -2.60 -2.67 -3.21
C THR A 30 -3.69 -3.19 -2.26
N SER A 31 -4.43 -4.20 -2.70
CA SER A 31 -5.36 -4.98 -1.86
C SER A 31 -4.65 -5.61 -0.64
N GLY A 32 -3.40 -6.03 -0.82
CA GLY A 32 -2.54 -6.55 0.24
C GLY A 32 -2.28 -5.54 1.35
N VAL A 33 -1.80 -4.36 0.97
CA VAL A 33 -1.55 -3.25 1.91
C VAL A 33 -2.85 -2.85 2.63
N PHE A 34 -3.98 -2.83 1.92
CA PHE A 34 -5.27 -2.60 2.58
C PHE A 34 -5.54 -3.65 3.67
N SER A 35 -5.30 -4.93 3.38
CA SER A 35 -5.50 -6.04 4.32
C SER A 35 -4.57 -5.96 5.53
N GLU A 36 -3.30 -5.60 5.31
CA GLU A 36 -2.33 -5.38 6.40
C GLU A 36 -2.74 -4.23 7.32
N LEU A 37 -3.36 -3.16 6.78
CA LEU A 37 -3.87 -2.03 7.55
C LEU A 37 -5.09 -2.38 8.41
N LEU A 38 -5.82 -3.46 8.11
CA LEU A 38 -6.94 -3.92 8.94
C LEU A 38 -6.44 -4.49 10.27
N ILE A 39 -5.28 -5.15 10.28
CA ILE A 39 -4.69 -5.76 11.47
C ILE A 39 -4.53 -4.73 12.62
N PRO A 40 -3.85 -3.59 12.45
CA PRO A 40 -3.75 -2.58 13.51
C PRO A 40 -5.10 -1.96 13.90
N ILE A 41 -6.09 -1.90 13.01
CA ILE A 41 -7.46 -1.47 13.38
C ILE A 41 -8.07 -2.44 14.39
N GLU A 42 -7.92 -3.75 14.17
CA GLU A 42 -8.40 -4.79 15.10
C GLU A 42 -7.72 -4.71 16.47
N TYR A 43 -6.48 -4.24 16.53
CA TYR A 43 -5.76 -3.96 17.78
C TYR A 43 -6.11 -2.61 18.42
N GLY A 44 -7.01 -1.82 17.83
CA GLY A 44 -7.50 -0.55 18.37
C GLY A 44 -6.62 0.66 18.05
N TYR A 45 -5.81 0.60 17.00
CA TYR A 45 -5.05 1.77 16.53
C TYR A 45 -5.88 2.62 15.56
N ASP A 46 -5.84 3.94 15.74
CA ASP A 46 -6.62 4.87 14.91
C ASP A 46 -5.90 5.33 13.64
N PHE A 47 -4.55 5.35 13.63
CA PHE A 47 -3.77 5.85 12.50
C PHE A 47 -4.08 5.20 11.13
N PRO A 48 -4.46 3.90 11.02
CA PRO A 48 -4.83 3.32 9.74
C PRO A 48 -6.06 3.98 9.10
N HIS A 49 -7.00 4.50 9.89
CA HIS A 49 -8.16 5.21 9.36
C HIS A 49 -7.76 6.49 8.60
N HIS A 50 -6.71 7.18 9.07
CA HIS A 50 -6.18 8.36 8.38
C HIS A 50 -5.51 7.98 7.05
N ILE A 51 -4.85 6.82 7.01
CA ILE A 51 -4.27 6.26 5.77
C ILE A 51 -5.39 5.95 4.79
N LEU A 52 -6.41 5.18 5.22
CA LEU A 52 -7.51 4.73 4.37
C LEU A 52 -8.36 5.89 3.82
N ALA A 53 -8.48 7.00 4.56
CA ALA A 53 -9.15 8.21 4.07
C ALA A 53 -8.46 8.84 2.85
N LEU A 54 -7.14 8.66 2.72
CA LEU A 54 -6.32 9.20 1.64
C LEU A 54 -5.88 8.13 0.62
N ALA A 55 -6.18 6.86 0.86
CA ALA A 55 -5.73 5.77 0.01
C ALA A 55 -6.64 5.54 -1.19
N ASP A 56 -6.08 5.07 -2.29
CA ASP A 56 -6.81 4.52 -3.43
C ASP A 56 -6.35 3.08 -3.65
N VAL A 57 -7.27 2.12 -3.56
CA VAL A 57 -6.94 0.69 -3.69
C VAL A 57 -6.93 0.34 -5.17
N LEU A 58 -5.75 0.04 -5.70
CA LEU A 58 -5.56 -0.33 -7.09
C LEU A 58 -5.46 -1.84 -7.24
N THR A 59 -6.14 -2.35 -8.27
CA THR A 59 -6.03 -3.74 -8.71
C THR A 59 -5.08 -3.80 -9.90
N MET A 60 -4.19 -4.79 -9.91
CA MET A 60 -3.33 -5.03 -11.06
C MET A 60 -4.14 -5.45 -12.29
N THR A 61 -3.75 -4.97 -13.46
CA THR A 61 -4.28 -5.46 -14.72
C THR A 61 -3.74 -6.87 -15.04
N ALA A 62 -4.40 -7.58 -15.95
CA ALA A 62 -3.97 -8.91 -16.38
C ALA A 62 -2.54 -8.91 -16.96
N GLY A 63 -2.13 -7.83 -17.63
CA GLY A 63 -0.76 -7.68 -18.15
C GLY A 63 0.26 -7.52 -17.02
N GLU A 64 -0.01 -6.63 -16.07
CA GLU A 64 0.88 -6.39 -14.92
C GLU A 64 1.01 -7.63 -14.03
N ILE A 65 -0.05 -8.42 -13.88
CA ILE A 65 -0.02 -9.72 -13.18
C ILE A 65 0.98 -10.67 -13.86
N GLU A 66 1.00 -10.71 -15.19
CA GLU A 66 1.91 -11.60 -15.92
C GLU A 66 3.37 -11.13 -15.81
N ASP A 67 3.61 -9.83 -15.93
CA ASP A 67 4.92 -9.21 -15.70
C ASP A 67 5.43 -9.53 -14.29
N TYR A 68 4.56 -9.40 -13.29
CA TYR A 68 4.87 -9.74 -11.92
C TYR A 68 5.28 -11.21 -11.74
N LYS A 69 4.51 -12.16 -12.33
CA LYS A 69 4.86 -13.59 -12.27
C LYS A 69 6.23 -13.86 -12.88
N VAL A 70 6.55 -13.23 -14.01
CA VAL A 70 7.86 -13.37 -14.66
C VAL A 70 8.97 -12.87 -13.74
N LEU A 71 8.78 -11.73 -13.08
CA LEU A 71 9.74 -11.17 -12.14
C LEU A 71 9.92 -12.05 -10.89
N ARG A 72 8.82 -12.61 -10.36
CA ARG A 72 8.83 -13.56 -9.25
C ARG A 72 9.56 -14.86 -9.60
N LEU A 73 9.28 -15.46 -10.76
CA LEU A 73 9.93 -16.70 -11.22
C LEU A 73 11.45 -16.51 -11.44
N ARG A 74 11.88 -15.28 -11.74
CA ARG A 74 13.30 -14.91 -11.85
C ARG A 74 13.97 -14.63 -10.49
N GLY A 75 13.25 -14.80 -9.39
CA GLY A 75 13.73 -14.47 -8.03
C GLY A 75 13.99 -12.99 -7.81
N LYS A 76 13.47 -12.12 -8.69
CA LYS A 76 13.65 -10.66 -8.59
C LYS A 76 12.60 -10.00 -7.68
N LEU A 77 11.51 -10.71 -7.43
CA LEU A 77 10.45 -10.31 -6.51
C LEU A 77 10.16 -11.48 -5.57
N SER A 78 9.95 -11.15 -4.31
CA SER A 78 9.52 -12.10 -3.29
C SER A 78 8.01 -12.33 -3.40
N ALA A 79 7.51 -13.38 -2.75
CA ALA A 79 6.07 -13.62 -2.66
C ALA A 79 5.30 -12.52 -1.92
N ALA A 80 5.98 -11.62 -1.20
CA ALA A 80 5.36 -10.45 -0.56
C ALA A 80 5.08 -9.31 -1.55
N ASP A 81 5.76 -9.28 -2.70
CA ASP A 81 5.61 -8.21 -3.69
C ASP A 81 4.41 -8.43 -4.65
N ALA A 82 3.55 -9.42 -4.34
CA ALA A 82 2.87 -10.29 -5.30
C ALA A 82 1.35 -10.29 -5.29
N GLU A 83 0.71 -9.27 -4.76
CA GLU A 83 -0.66 -9.50 -4.30
C GLU A 83 -1.71 -9.18 -5.37
N LEU A 84 -2.42 -10.24 -5.77
CA LEU A 84 -3.53 -10.34 -6.72
C LEU A 84 -4.83 -9.73 -6.18
#